data_AF-A0A0H3LX69-F1
#
_entry.id   AF-A0A0H3LX69-F1
#
_cell.length_a   1.000
_cell.length_b   1.000
_cell.length_c   1.000
_cell.angle_alpha   90.00
_cell.angle_beta   90.00
_cell.angle_gamma   90.00
#
_symmetry.space_group_name_H-M   'P 1'
#
loop_
_entity.id
_entity.type
_entity.pdbx_description
1 polymer ?
#
loop_
_entity_poly.entity_id
_entity_poly.type
_entity_poly.pdbx_seq_one_letter_code
_entity_poly.pdbx_strand_id
1 'polypeptide(L)'
;MVRSLSIVCLLAVLQACAGPRPAAVAAAWDEAPAGQYRFDWQLSGDPAVAPLQVFDDARRIWLQFAPGQPIPAIFAHGAGGERPVPYLRRDPYIVVDGAWPALSLRGGRYVARIQRSGAPIPAGAPVVRAEGPAPVPATPSAVAPAEAAEAAPPAPRFRAAPPDLTLRAVLARWARAAGWTFEAEHWALDVDIPLAGKAELPGDFKTAVRALLAATELSERPAQPCFYANRVLRVVPLAQACDRTRAAAPGLT
;
A
#
# COMPACT_ATOMS: atom_id res chain seq x y z
N MET A 1 51.25 56.25 46.53
CA MET A 1 50.88 55.78 45.18
C MET A 1 49.94 54.58 45.33
N VAL A 2 48.78 54.62 44.64
CA VAL A 2 47.82 53.52 44.34
C VAL A 2 47.14 52.83 45.56
N ARG A 3 45.91 53.19 45.95
CA ARG A 3 44.58 52.74 45.45
C ARG A 3 44.34 51.21 45.56
N SER A 4 43.76 50.76 46.68
CA SER A 4 43.13 49.43 46.81
C SER A 4 41.65 49.59 47.14
N LEU A 5 40.87 49.88 46.10
CA LEU A 5 39.41 49.84 46.12
C LEU A 5 38.99 48.88 45.01
N SER A 6 39.00 47.57 45.26
CA SER A 6 38.60 46.56 44.26
C SER A 6 38.26 45.21 44.91
N ILE A 7 37.23 45.14 45.74
CA ILE A 7 36.54 43.89 46.07
C ILE A 7 35.02 44.13 46.06
N VAL A 8 34.48 44.61 44.94
CA VAL A 8 33.02 44.60 44.66
C VAL A 8 32.72 44.16 43.22
N CYS A 9 33.74 43.76 42.43
CA CYS A 9 33.57 43.56 40.98
C CYS A 9 33.82 42.12 40.50
N LEU A 10 33.43 41.10 41.27
CA LEU A 10 33.58 39.70 40.85
C LEU A 10 32.28 38.87 40.96
N LEU A 11 31.11 39.50 40.86
CA LEU A 11 29.80 38.81 40.87
C LEU A 11 28.90 39.20 39.68
N ALA A 12 29.45 39.78 38.61
CA ALA A 12 28.65 40.34 37.51
C ALA A 12 29.08 39.91 36.09
N VAL A 13 29.54 38.67 35.89
CA VAL A 13 29.83 38.16 34.52
C VAL A 13 29.20 36.78 34.24
N LEU A 14 28.03 36.52 34.81
CA LEU A 14 27.12 35.45 34.34
C LEU A 14 25.85 36.10 33.80
N GLN A 15 25.98 37.08 32.91
CA GLN A 15 24.87 37.51 32.08
C GLN A 15 24.77 36.53 30.92
N ALA A 16 23.84 35.60 31.09
CA ALA A 16 23.36 34.69 30.07
C ALA A 16 23.03 35.45 28.79
N CYS A 17 23.73 35.14 27.69
CA CYS A 17 23.27 35.47 26.35
C CYS A 17 22.06 34.59 26.02
N ALA A 18 20.91 34.86 26.63
CA ALA A 18 19.62 34.42 26.13
C ALA A 18 19.27 35.30 24.92
N GLY A 19 20.02 35.10 23.82
CA GLY A 19 19.62 35.64 22.53
C GLY A 19 18.22 35.12 22.19
N PRO A 20 17.36 35.93 21.53
CA PRO A 20 16.04 35.47 21.12
C PRO A 20 16.23 34.17 20.34
N ARG A 21 15.74 33.07 20.92
CA ARG A 21 15.69 31.78 20.25
C ARG A 21 14.96 32.06 18.94
N PRO A 22 15.59 31.85 17.76
CA PRO A 22 14.83 31.99 16.53
C PRO A 22 13.61 31.11 16.71
N ALA A 23 12.43 31.71 16.64
CA ALA A 23 11.20 30.94 16.57
C ALA A 23 11.48 29.91 15.49
N ALA A 24 11.38 28.63 15.82
CA ALA A 24 11.43 27.60 14.82
C ALA A 24 10.27 27.95 13.90
N VAL A 25 10.58 28.62 12.78
CA VAL A 25 9.70 28.72 11.64
C VAL A 25 9.46 27.26 11.31
N ALA A 26 8.34 26.74 11.78
CA ALA A 26 7.79 25.48 11.31
C ALA A 26 7.87 25.63 9.80
N ALA A 27 8.78 24.88 9.17
CA ALA A 27 9.09 25.04 7.76
C ALA A 27 7.75 24.93 7.04
N ALA A 28 7.22 26.09 6.61
CA ALA A 28 5.90 26.18 6.05
C ALA A 28 5.89 25.20 4.88
N TRP A 29 4.95 24.28 4.94
CA TRP A 29 4.84 23.24 3.93
C TRP A 29 4.38 23.98 2.68
N ASP A 30 5.23 24.03 1.65
CA ASP A 30 4.76 24.32 0.29
C ASP A 30 3.95 23.10 -0.14
N GLU A 31 2.74 23.01 0.40
CA GLU A 31 1.79 21.96 0.13
C GLU A 31 1.15 22.28 -1.21
N ALA A 32 1.22 21.34 -2.16
CA ALA A 32 0.53 21.52 -3.42
C ALA A 32 -0.98 21.66 -3.14
N PRO A 33 -1.70 22.52 -3.89
CA PRO A 33 -3.14 22.65 -3.73
C PRO A 33 -3.84 21.30 -3.76
N ALA A 34 -4.81 21.10 -2.87
CA ALA A 34 -5.59 19.87 -2.80
C ALA A 34 -6.18 19.54 -4.19
N GLY A 35 -5.84 18.36 -4.72
CA GLY A 35 -6.23 17.91 -6.06
C GLY A 35 -5.09 17.71 -7.05
N GLN A 36 -3.84 18.04 -6.70
CA GLN A 36 -2.66 17.80 -7.56
C GLN A 36 -1.89 16.52 -7.22
N TYR A 37 -2.31 15.79 -6.19
CA TYR A 37 -1.65 14.56 -5.76
C TYR A 37 -2.06 13.35 -6.60
N ARG A 38 -1.06 12.54 -6.94
CA ARG A 38 -1.14 11.35 -7.77
C ARG A 38 -0.77 10.13 -6.93
N PHE A 39 -1.61 9.10 -6.99
CA PHE A 39 -1.52 7.89 -6.16
C PHE A 39 -1.35 6.61 -7.01
N ASP A 40 -1.15 6.76 -8.32
CA ASP A 40 -0.98 5.69 -9.31
C ASP A 40 0.38 4.99 -9.21
N TRP A 41 0.81 4.64 -8.00
CA TRP A 41 2.09 4.00 -7.72
C TRP A 41 1.90 2.51 -7.40
N GLN A 42 2.76 1.69 -7.98
CA GLN A 42 2.84 0.26 -7.71
C GLN A 42 4.08 -0.07 -6.89
N LEU A 43 3.88 -0.69 -5.73
CA LEU A 43 4.93 -1.16 -4.85
C LEU A 43 5.13 -2.67 -4.99
N SER A 44 6.38 -3.11 -4.94
CA SER A 44 6.78 -4.52 -4.99
C SER A 44 8.09 -4.75 -4.25
N GLY A 45 8.40 -6.00 -3.93
CA GLY A 45 9.63 -6.37 -3.23
C GLY A 45 9.42 -6.57 -1.73
N ASP A 46 10.47 -6.34 -0.94
CA ASP A 46 10.50 -6.70 0.47
C ASP A 46 9.86 -5.62 1.37
N PRO A 47 8.88 -5.99 2.22
CA PRO A 47 8.18 -5.04 3.08
C PRO A 47 9.06 -4.41 4.17
N ALA A 48 10.21 -5.01 4.54
CA ALA A 48 11.11 -4.43 5.53
C ALA A 48 11.67 -3.06 5.10
N VAL A 49 11.75 -2.82 3.79
CA VAL A 49 12.25 -1.56 3.20
C VAL A 49 11.23 -0.86 2.29
N ALA A 50 10.03 -1.42 2.13
CA ALA A 50 8.97 -0.80 1.34
C ALA A 50 8.21 0.24 2.18
N PRO A 51 7.86 1.41 1.61
CA PRO A 51 6.94 2.32 2.26
C PRO A 51 5.53 1.73 2.28
N LEU A 52 4.71 2.19 3.22
CA LEU A 52 3.29 1.87 3.32
C LEU A 52 2.47 2.53 2.20
N GLN A 53 2.85 3.76 1.82
CA GLN A 53 2.13 4.55 0.82
C GLN A 53 3.10 5.43 0.04
N VAL A 54 2.76 5.66 -1.24
CA VAL A 54 3.49 6.55 -2.14
C VAL A 54 2.51 7.46 -2.86
N PHE A 55 2.82 8.75 -2.92
CA PHE A 55 2.11 9.70 -3.76
C PHE A 55 3.04 10.83 -4.20
N ASP A 56 2.64 11.60 -5.19
CA ASP A 56 3.46 12.69 -5.74
C ASP A 56 2.60 13.86 -6.25
N ASP A 57 3.19 15.04 -6.43
CA ASP A 57 2.54 16.28 -6.89
C ASP A 57 3.15 16.78 -8.22
N ALA A 58 3.77 15.88 -8.97
CA ALA A 58 4.65 16.15 -10.11
C ALA A 58 5.99 16.85 -9.81
N ARG A 59 6.24 17.34 -8.60
CA ARG A 59 7.53 17.94 -8.20
C ARG A 59 8.27 17.14 -7.16
N ARG A 60 7.55 16.45 -6.28
CA ARG A 60 8.04 15.69 -5.14
C ARG A 60 7.28 14.38 -5.03
N ILE A 61 7.95 13.37 -4.50
CA ILE A 61 7.37 12.07 -4.17
C ILE A 61 7.44 11.91 -2.66
N TRP A 62 6.30 11.62 -2.04
CA TRP A 62 6.17 11.33 -0.63
C TRP A 62 6.07 9.83 -0.41
N LEU A 63 6.90 9.32 0.48
CA LEU A 63 6.99 7.91 0.87
C LEU A 63 6.65 7.81 2.35
N GLN A 64 5.52 7.23 2.69
CA GLN A 64 5.15 7.01 4.09
C GLN A 64 5.74 5.71 4.60
N PHE A 65 6.44 5.72 5.72
CA PHE A 65 6.99 4.49 6.33
C PHE A 65 6.27 4.16 7.63
N ALA A 66 6.34 2.88 8.04
CA ALA A 66 5.84 2.48 9.34
C ALA A 66 6.71 3.11 10.46
N PRO A 67 6.13 3.42 11.64
CA PRO A 67 6.90 3.90 12.78
C PRO A 67 8.04 2.93 13.12
N GLY A 68 9.26 3.46 13.28
CA GLY A 68 10.44 2.67 13.61
C GLY A 68 11.02 1.84 12.45
N GLN A 69 10.43 1.87 11.26
CA GLN A 69 10.97 1.21 10.09
C GLN A 69 12.29 1.89 9.66
N PRO A 70 13.37 1.13 9.39
CA PRO A 70 14.62 1.70 8.93
C PRO A 70 14.44 2.35 7.55
N ILE A 71 14.97 3.57 7.39
CA ILE A 71 14.92 4.26 6.10
C ILE A 71 16.03 3.73 5.19
N PRO A 72 15.70 3.12 4.05
CA PRO A 72 16.68 2.52 3.16
C PRO A 72 17.38 3.58 2.29
N ALA A 73 18.40 3.16 1.55
CA ALA A 73 18.95 3.95 0.46
C ALA A 73 17.94 4.00 -0.70
N ILE A 74 17.65 5.20 -1.19
CA ILE A 74 16.67 5.43 -2.26
C ILE A 74 17.42 5.74 -3.56
N PHE A 75 17.05 5.04 -4.63
CA PHE A 75 17.58 5.21 -5.97
C PHE A 75 16.44 5.54 -6.92
N ALA A 76 16.63 6.53 -7.79
CA ALA A 76 15.67 6.83 -8.85
C ALA A 76 16.12 6.27 -10.18
N HIS A 77 15.15 5.80 -10.98
CA HIS A 77 15.35 5.37 -12.36
C HIS A 77 14.93 6.49 -13.31
N GLY A 78 15.83 6.91 -14.19
CA GLY A 78 15.55 7.89 -15.24
C GLY A 78 16.26 7.53 -16.55
N ALA A 79 16.27 8.47 -17.50
CA ALA A 79 16.88 8.26 -18.83
C ALA A 79 18.37 7.88 -18.76
N GLY A 80 19.08 8.30 -17.71
CA GLY A 80 20.50 7.97 -17.48
C GLY A 80 20.74 6.70 -16.64
N GLY A 81 19.70 5.88 -16.42
CA GLY A 81 19.77 4.70 -15.56
C GLY A 81 19.42 4.98 -14.10
N GLU A 82 19.86 4.07 -13.21
CA GLU A 82 19.59 4.15 -11.78
C GLU A 82 20.64 5.02 -11.07
N ARG A 83 20.19 5.96 -10.23
CA ARG A 83 21.08 6.81 -9.44
C ARG A 83 20.55 7.03 -8.01
N PRO A 84 21.43 7.11 -6.99
CA PRO A 84 21.00 7.46 -5.64
C PRO A 84 20.42 8.88 -5.64
N VAL A 85 19.37 9.09 -4.85
CA VAL A 85 18.72 10.40 -4.70
C VAL A 85 18.73 10.86 -3.24
N PRO A 86 19.01 12.16 -2.98
CA PRO A 86 18.84 12.72 -1.66
C PRO A 86 17.36 12.74 -1.28
N TYR A 87 17.08 12.72 0.02
CA TYR A 87 15.74 12.78 0.55
C TYR A 87 15.68 13.62 1.82
N LEU A 88 14.50 14.15 2.11
CA LEU A 88 14.19 14.87 3.34
C LEU A 88 13.30 14.01 4.23
N ARG A 89 13.65 13.90 5.51
CA ARG A 89 12.80 13.22 6.51
C ARG A 89 11.82 14.23 7.11
N ARG A 90 10.53 13.93 7.00
CA ARG A 90 9.41 14.69 7.55
C ARG A 90 8.38 13.72 8.07
N ASP A 91 8.60 13.18 9.27
CA ASP A 91 7.79 12.09 9.82
C ASP A 91 6.28 12.36 9.69
N PRO A 92 5.49 11.38 9.22
CA PRO A 92 5.85 9.98 8.93
C PRO A 92 6.42 9.75 7.50
N TYR A 93 6.79 10.81 6.78
CA TYR A 93 7.18 10.76 5.37
C TYR A 93 8.68 10.93 5.13
N ILE A 94 9.13 10.31 4.05
CA ILE A 94 10.36 10.64 3.35
C ILE A 94 9.98 11.32 2.04
N VAL A 95 10.55 12.49 1.78
CA VAL A 95 10.25 13.30 0.60
C VAL A 95 11.45 13.28 -0.33
N VAL A 96 11.21 12.89 -1.58
CA VAL A 96 12.20 12.86 -2.66
C VAL A 96 11.82 13.91 -3.69
N ASP A 97 12.74 14.80 -4.04
CA ASP A 97 12.51 15.80 -5.09
C ASP A 97 12.65 15.19 -6.49
N GLY A 98 11.78 15.63 -7.41
CA GLY A 98 11.76 15.27 -8.82
C GLY A 98 10.60 14.34 -9.23
N ALA A 99 10.30 14.36 -10.53
CA ALA A 99 9.26 13.55 -11.16
C ALA A 99 9.82 12.21 -11.68
N TRP A 100 10.24 11.33 -10.78
CA TRP A 100 10.81 10.04 -11.17
C TRP A 100 9.71 9.05 -11.58
N PRO A 101 9.86 8.26 -12.66
CA PRO A 101 8.89 7.23 -13.03
C PRO A 101 8.99 5.97 -12.17
N ALA A 102 10.16 5.71 -11.57
CA ALA A 102 10.37 4.59 -10.66
C ALA A 102 11.51 4.86 -9.66
N LEU A 103 11.40 4.23 -8.49
CA LEU A 103 12.39 4.23 -7.42
C LEU A 103 12.73 2.79 -7.00
N SER A 104 13.99 2.52 -6.65
CA SER A 104 14.40 1.33 -5.89
C SER A 104 14.80 1.75 -4.48
N LEU A 105 14.40 0.96 -3.49
CA LEU A 105 14.76 1.14 -2.10
C LEU A 105 15.57 -0.07 -1.67
N ARG A 106 16.75 0.14 -1.09
CA ARG A 106 17.68 -0.93 -0.72
C ARG A 106 18.22 -0.76 0.69
N GLY A 107 18.19 -1.83 1.47
CA GLY A 107 18.76 -1.88 2.81
C GLY A 107 19.25 -3.29 3.13
N GLY A 108 20.55 -3.47 3.34
CA GLY A 108 21.14 -4.81 3.48
C GLY A 108 20.84 -5.68 2.26
N ARG A 109 20.17 -6.81 2.47
CA ARG A 109 19.70 -7.72 1.41
C ARG A 109 18.30 -7.39 0.87
N TYR A 110 17.61 -6.45 1.49
CA TYR A 110 16.21 -6.15 1.20
C TYR A 110 16.12 -5.12 0.08
N VAL A 111 15.21 -5.37 -0.85
CA VAL A 111 14.95 -4.50 -2.00
C VAL A 111 13.45 -4.32 -2.19
N ALA A 112 12.99 -3.09 -2.25
CA ALA A 112 11.65 -2.72 -2.68
C ALA A 112 11.73 -1.86 -3.95
N ARG A 113 10.70 -1.92 -4.79
CA ARG A 113 10.61 -1.16 -6.04
C ARG A 113 9.25 -0.48 -6.13
N ILE A 114 9.30 0.80 -6.50
CA ILE A 114 8.16 1.69 -6.64
C ILE A 114 8.13 2.12 -8.10
N GLN A 115 7.00 1.94 -8.78
CA GLN A 115 6.89 2.20 -10.21
C GLN A 115 5.56 2.89 -10.50
N ARG A 116 5.53 3.81 -11.47
CA ARG A 116 4.27 4.39 -11.92
C ARG A 116 3.45 3.34 -12.68
N SER A 117 2.15 3.27 -12.39
CA SER A 117 1.22 2.35 -13.04
C SER A 117 1.12 2.72 -14.53
N GLY A 118 1.66 1.87 -15.41
CA GLY A 118 1.72 2.15 -16.85
C GLY A 118 3.09 2.63 -17.37
N ALA A 119 4.11 2.76 -16.52
CA ALA A 119 5.49 2.94 -16.98
C ALA A 119 6.03 1.62 -17.56
N PRO A 120 6.68 1.63 -18.75
CA PRO A 120 7.34 0.46 -19.29
C PRO A 120 8.41 -0.03 -18.30
N ILE A 121 8.33 -1.29 -17.88
CA ILE A 121 9.39 -1.92 -17.10
C ILE A 121 10.62 -2.01 -18.02
N PRO A 122 11.76 -1.37 -17.72
CA PRO A 122 13.00 -1.71 -18.42
C PRO A 122 13.34 -3.15 -18.05
N ALA A 123 13.19 -4.05 -19.04
CA ALA A 123 13.56 -5.45 -18.94
C ALA A 123 15.08 -5.56 -18.75
N GLY A 124 15.50 -5.60 -17.49
CA GLY A 124 16.90 -5.63 -17.07
C GLY A 124 17.08 -6.36 -15.76
N ALA A 125 16.54 -7.57 -15.65
CA ALA A 125 16.95 -8.54 -14.66
C ALA A 125 16.95 -9.93 -15.33
N PRO A 126 18.02 -10.74 -15.20
CA PRO A 126 18.11 -12.00 -15.91
C PRO A 126 17.10 -12.98 -15.31
N VAL A 127 16.09 -13.33 -16.09
CA VAL A 127 15.28 -14.52 -15.81
C VAL A 127 16.14 -15.70 -16.21
N VAL A 128 16.69 -16.41 -15.21
CA VAL A 128 17.29 -17.72 -15.44
C VAL A 128 16.15 -18.65 -15.83
N ARG A 129 15.97 -18.82 -17.14
CA ARG A 129 14.99 -19.73 -17.73
C ARG A 129 15.53 -21.15 -17.54
N ALA A 130 14.86 -21.94 -16.71
CA ALA A 130 15.02 -23.38 -16.72
C ALA A 130 14.45 -23.90 -18.05
N GLU A 131 15.36 -24.25 -18.96
CA GLU A 131 15.08 -24.89 -20.24
C GLU A 131 14.62 -26.34 -19.99
N GLY A 132 13.48 -26.72 -20.55
CA GLY A 132 12.98 -28.09 -20.63
C GLY A 132 12.19 -28.24 -21.94
N PRO A 133 12.31 -29.38 -22.65
CA PRO A 133 12.56 -29.37 -24.09
C PRO A 133 11.30 -29.22 -24.96
N ALA A 134 11.53 -28.66 -26.15
CA ALA A 134 10.57 -28.40 -27.21
C ALA A 134 9.94 -29.68 -27.81
N PRO A 135 8.70 -29.59 -28.33
CA PRO A 135 8.24 -30.46 -29.39
C PRO A 135 8.29 -29.76 -30.76
N VAL A 136 8.72 -30.53 -31.74
CA VAL A 136 8.81 -30.23 -33.18
C VAL A 136 7.44 -29.99 -33.83
N PRO A 137 7.36 -29.28 -34.98
CA PRO A 137 6.09 -28.98 -35.62
C PRO A 137 5.63 -30.15 -36.51
N ALA A 138 4.36 -30.50 -36.41
CA ALA A 138 3.66 -31.29 -37.41
C ALA A 138 2.27 -30.69 -37.63
N THR A 139 2.07 -30.07 -38.78
CA THR A 139 0.75 -29.98 -39.43
C THR A 139 0.39 -31.39 -39.97
N PRO A 140 -0.90 -31.79 -40.03
CA PRO A 140 -1.87 -31.11 -40.91
C PRO A 140 -3.35 -31.14 -40.49
N SER A 141 -4.12 -30.38 -41.28
CA SER A 141 -5.49 -30.63 -41.76
C SER A 141 -6.66 -30.81 -40.80
N ALA A 142 -7.63 -29.93 -41.04
CA ALA A 142 -9.03 -29.99 -40.68
C ALA A 142 -9.66 -31.39 -40.89
N VAL A 143 -10.51 -31.80 -39.94
CA VAL A 143 -11.93 -32.17 -40.14
C VAL A 143 -12.60 -32.09 -38.76
N ALA A 144 -13.59 -31.22 -38.59
CA ALA A 144 -14.65 -31.41 -37.60
C ALA A 144 -15.66 -32.41 -38.19
N PRO A 145 -16.29 -33.28 -37.39
CA PRO A 145 -17.54 -32.85 -36.75
C PRO A 145 -17.72 -33.29 -35.29
N ALA A 146 -18.66 -32.57 -34.67
CA ALA A 146 -19.10 -32.58 -33.29
C ALA A 146 -19.38 -33.95 -32.66
N GLU A 147 -19.04 -34.07 -31.38
CA GLU A 147 -19.95 -34.67 -30.41
C GLU A 147 -19.98 -33.83 -29.13
N ALA A 148 -21.19 -33.39 -28.80
CA ALA A 148 -21.49 -32.50 -27.71
C ALA A 148 -21.35 -33.23 -26.36
N ALA A 149 -20.39 -32.78 -25.55
CA ALA A 149 -20.60 -32.66 -24.12
C ALA A 149 -20.66 -31.17 -23.81
N GLU A 150 -21.89 -30.69 -23.73
CA GLU A 150 -22.26 -29.35 -23.32
C GLU A 150 -21.77 -29.09 -21.90
N ALA A 151 -20.55 -28.58 -21.77
CA ALA A 151 -20.13 -27.90 -20.56
C ALA A 151 -20.73 -26.50 -20.63
N ALA A 152 -21.79 -26.29 -19.85
CA ALA A 152 -22.37 -25.00 -19.53
C ALA A 152 -21.31 -23.88 -19.47
N PRO A 153 -21.63 -22.63 -19.85
CA PRO A 153 -20.68 -21.52 -19.72
C PRO A 153 -20.07 -21.58 -18.32
N PRO A 154 -18.73 -21.57 -18.17
CA PRO A 154 -18.12 -21.76 -16.87
C PRO A 154 -18.74 -20.72 -15.94
N ALA A 155 -19.45 -21.21 -14.92
CA ALA A 155 -20.06 -20.34 -13.92
C ALA A 155 -18.98 -19.34 -13.45
N PRO A 156 -19.30 -18.04 -13.33
CA PRO A 156 -18.31 -17.03 -12.99
C PRO A 156 -17.56 -17.47 -11.74
N ARG A 157 -16.26 -17.76 -11.89
CA ARG A 157 -15.41 -18.21 -10.79
C ARG A 157 -14.75 -17.00 -10.15
N PHE A 158 -14.83 -16.93 -8.83
CA PHE A 158 -14.21 -15.88 -8.05
C PHE A 158 -12.82 -16.36 -7.60
N ARG A 159 -11.79 -15.91 -8.31
CA ARG A 159 -10.38 -16.22 -7.98
C ARG A 159 -9.82 -15.18 -7.02
N ALA A 160 -9.25 -15.59 -5.89
CA ALA A 160 -8.44 -14.78 -4.98
C ALA A 160 -6.98 -15.20 -5.19
N ALA A 161 -6.22 -14.40 -5.93
CA ALA A 161 -4.84 -14.70 -6.28
C ALA A 161 -4.10 -13.39 -6.59
N PRO A 162 -2.74 -13.40 -6.63
CA PRO A 162 -1.99 -12.30 -7.20
C PRO A 162 -2.56 -11.90 -8.56
N PRO A 163 -2.78 -10.60 -8.83
CA PRO A 163 -2.11 -9.45 -8.22
C PRO A 163 -2.71 -8.92 -6.91
N ASP A 164 -3.85 -9.45 -6.43
CA ASP A 164 -4.47 -8.94 -5.22
C ASP A 164 -3.69 -9.40 -3.98
N LEU A 165 -3.07 -8.45 -3.27
CA LEU A 165 -2.23 -8.73 -2.09
C LEU A 165 -3.02 -8.74 -0.77
N THR A 166 -4.21 -8.16 -0.76
CA THR A 166 -5.08 -8.06 0.44
C THR A 166 -6.48 -8.56 0.14
N LEU A 167 -7.18 -9.03 1.18
CA LEU A 167 -8.58 -9.43 1.07
C LEU A 167 -9.46 -8.28 0.59
N ARG A 168 -9.19 -7.04 1.05
CA ARG A 168 -9.91 -5.85 0.59
C ARG A 168 -9.77 -5.63 -0.91
N ALA A 169 -8.58 -5.81 -1.48
CA ALA A 169 -8.35 -5.69 -2.92
C ALA A 169 -9.13 -6.75 -3.72
N VAL A 170 -9.09 -8.01 -3.26
CA VAL A 170 -9.88 -9.11 -3.85
C VAL A 170 -11.38 -8.76 -3.86
N LEU A 171 -11.91 -8.33 -2.71
CA LEU A 171 -13.33 -8.00 -2.55
C LEU A 171 -13.74 -6.79 -3.40
N ALA A 172 -12.90 -5.76 -3.50
CA ALA A 172 -13.16 -4.61 -4.37
C ALA A 172 -13.23 -5.00 -5.84
N ARG A 173 -12.33 -5.87 -6.29
CA ARG A 173 -12.37 -6.39 -7.67
C ARG A 173 -13.62 -7.23 -7.92
N TRP A 174 -13.95 -8.13 -7.00
CA TRP A 174 -15.12 -9.00 -7.13
C TRP A 174 -16.42 -8.22 -7.10
N ALA A 175 -16.52 -7.22 -6.22
CA ALA A 175 -17.68 -6.36 -6.10
C ALA A 175 -17.91 -5.59 -7.41
N ARG A 176 -16.84 -4.97 -7.95
CA ARG A 176 -16.89 -4.28 -9.25
C ARG A 176 -17.33 -5.21 -10.38
N ALA A 177 -16.80 -6.44 -10.43
CA ALA A 177 -17.16 -7.42 -11.45
C ALA A 177 -18.62 -7.91 -11.33
N ALA A 178 -19.16 -7.96 -10.12
CA ALA A 178 -20.51 -8.42 -9.83
C ALA A 178 -21.56 -7.29 -9.75
N GLY A 179 -21.16 -6.02 -9.96
CA GLY A 179 -22.04 -4.85 -9.84
C GLY A 179 -22.46 -4.52 -8.40
N TRP A 180 -21.62 -4.86 -7.42
CA TRP A 180 -21.77 -4.47 -6.02
C TRP A 180 -20.90 -3.27 -5.69
N THR A 181 -21.40 -2.40 -4.83
CA THR A 181 -20.64 -1.26 -4.29
C THR A 181 -19.82 -1.73 -3.10
N PHE A 182 -18.50 -1.54 -3.17
CA PHE A 182 -17.57 -1.81 -2.09
C PHE A 182 -16.39 -0.83 -2.21
N GLU A 183 -16.36 0.12 -1.28
CA GLU A 183 -15.38 1.21 -1.22
C GLU A 183 -14.65 1.18 0.12
N ALA A 184 -13.63 2.03 0.29
CA ALA A 184 -12.85 2.11 1.54
C ALA A 184 -13.73 2.33 2.78
N GLU A 185 -14.81 3.10 2.65
CA GLU A 185 -15.80 3.39 3.71
C GLU A 185 -16.58 2.16 4.19
N HIS A 186 -16.64 1.13 3.34
CA HIS A 186 -17.36 -0.11 3.59
C HIS A 186 -16.47 -1.19 4.23
N TRP A 187 -15.22 -0.85 4.52
CA TRP A 187 -14.28 -1.68 5.24
C TRP A 187 -14.13 -1.16 6.68
N ALA A 188 -14.72 -1.85 7.64
CA ALA A 188 -14.72 -1.44 9.04
C ALA A 188 -13.61 -2.09 9.88
N LEU A 189 -12.71 -2.86 9.27
CA LEU A 189 -11.52 -3.36 9.94
C LEU A 189 -10.45 -2.27 9.90
N ASP A 190 -9.73 -2.08 11.00
CA ASP A 190 -8.71 -1.03 11.13
C ASP A 190 -7.46 -1.28 10.26
N VAL A 191 -7.40 -2.44 9.59
CA VAL A 191 -6.25 -2.91 8.82
C VAL A 191 -6.68 -3.67 7.57
N ASP A 192 -5.76 -3.80 6.63
CA ASP A 192 -5.87 -4.79 5.56
C ASP A 192 -5.43 -6.17 6.03
N ILE A 193 -6.22 -7.19 5.71
CA ILE A 193 -5.83 -8.59 5.93
C ILE A 193 -5.06 -9.06 4.68
N PRO A 194 -3.78 -9.49 4.81
CA PRO A 194 -3.00 -9.98 3.68
C PRO A 194 -3.56 -11.30 3.15
N LEU A 195 -3.47 -11.49 1.84
CA LEU A 195 -3.88 -12.74 1.20
C LEU A 195 -2.78 -13.81 1.42
N ALA A 196 -3.01 -14.73 2.35
CA ALA A 196 -2.05 -15.78 2.71
C ALA A 196 -1.90 -16.90 1.66
N GLY A 197 -2.78 -16.97 0.65
CA GLY A 197 -2.78 -18.04 -0.35
C GLY A 197 -3.70 -17.78 -1.54
N LYS A 198 -3.70 -18.69 -2.51
CA LYS A 198 -4.61 -18.62 -3.66
C LYS A 198 -5.87 -19.43 -3.38
N ALA A 199 -7.02 -18.91 -3.77
CA ALA A 199 -8.28 -19.64 -3.72
C ALA A 199 -9.08 -19.42 -5.00
N GLU A 200 -9.78 -20.45 -5.46
CA GLU A 200 -10.80 -20.35 -6.51
C GLU A 200 -12.13 -20.78 -5.93
N LEU A 201 -13.08 -19.86 -5.89
CA LEU A 201 -14.39 -20.10 -5.31
C LEU A 201 -15.44 -20.15 -6.42
N PRO A 202 -16.12 -21.30 -6.60
CA PRO A 202 -17.25 -21.40 -7.51
C PRO A 202 -18.50 -20.76 -6.90
N GLY A 203 -19.43 -20.35 -7.75
CA GLY A 203 -20.76 -19.87 -7.35
C GLY A 203 -20.96 -18.37 -7.54
N ASP A 204 -21.99 -17.83 -6.88
CA ASP A 204 -22.31 -16.41 -6.95
C ASP A 204 -21.43 -15.56 -6.03
N PHE A 205 -21.44 -14.24 -6.28
CA PHE A 205 -20.65 -13.26 -5.53
C PHE A 205 -20.82 -13.40 -4.01
N LYS A 206 -22.05 -13.53 -3.51
CA LYS A 206 -22.28 -13.58 -2.06
C LYS A 206 -21.70 -14.85 -1.46
N THR A 207 -21.80 -15.97 -2.17
CA THR A 207 -21.25 -17.26 -1.76
C THR A 207 -19.72 -17.22 -1.74
N ALA A 208 -19.08 -16.67 -2.78
CA ALA A 208 -17.64 -16.53 -2.82
C ALA A 208 -17.11 -15.60 -1.71
N VAL A 209 -17.76 -14.47 -1.47
CA VAL A 209 -17.37 -13.52 -0.40
C VAL A 209 -17.52 -14.14 0.99
N ARG A 210 -18.62 -14.84 1.27
CA ARG A 210 -18.79 -15.57 2.53
C ARG A 210 -17.70 -16.60 2.75
N ALA A 211 -17.40 -17.41 1.75
CA ALA A 211 -16.39 -18.45 1.88
C ALA A 211 -14.97 -17.88 2.01
N LEU A 212 -14.65 -16.76 1.36
CA LEU A 212 -13.38 -16.07 1.56
C LEU A 212 -13.24 -15.50 2.98
N LEU A 213 -14.29 -14.88 3.52
CA LEU A 213 -14.25 -14.29 4.87
C LEU A 213 -14.36 -15.35 5.97
N ALA A 214 -15.03 -16.47 5.74
CA ALA A 214 -15.03 -17.61 6.67
C ALA A 214 -13.62 -18.16 6.91
N ALA A 215 -12.72 -18.10 5.91
CA ALA A 215 -11.32 -18.47 6.08
C ALA A 215 -10.56 -17.56 7.06
N THR A 216 -11.11 -16.38 7.37
CA THR A 216 -10.54 -15.46 8.38
C THR A 216 -11.00 -15.76 9.81
N GLU A 217 -11.95 -16.68 10.03
CA GLU A 217 -12.48 -16.97 11.37
C GLU A 217 -11.41 -17.48 12.36
N LEU A 218 -10.43 -18.22 11.85
CA LEU A 218 -9.29 -18.74 12.64
C LEU A 218 -8.08 -17.78 12.65
N SER A 219 -8.21 -16.59 12.05
CA SER A 219 -7.16 -15.58 12.03
C SER A 219 -7.25 -14.65 13.24
N GLU A 220 -6.22 -13.84 13.45
CA GLU A 220 -6.20 -12.83 14.52
C GLU A 220 -7.32 -11.77 14.37
N ARG A 221 -7.91 -11.64 13.18
CA ARG A 221 -8.94 -10.63 12.87
C ARG A 221 -10.07 -11.26 12.05
N PRO A 222 -10.98 -11.99 12.72
CA PRO A 222 -12.10 -12.60 12.03
C PRO A 222 -13.06 -11.53 11.50
N ALA A 223 -13.45 -11.67 10.25
CA ALA A 223 -14.27 -10.71 9.53
C ALA A 223 -15.51 -11.39 8.95
N GLN A 224 -16.61 -10.63 8.83
CA GLN A 224 -17.84 -11.12 8.21
C GLN A 224 -18.39 -10.14 7.17
N PRO A 225 -19.06 -10.65 6.13
CA PRO A 225 -19.73 -9.82 5.15
C PRO A 225 -21.16 -9.46 5.56
N CYS A 226 -21.49 -8.19 5.37
CA CYS A 226 -22.84 -7.64 5.50
C CYS A 226 -23.32 -7.20 4.12
N PHE A 227 -24.37 -7.85 3.61
CA PHE A 227 -24.95 -7.53 2.31
C PHE A 227 -26.26 -6.75 2.51
N TYR A 228 -26.34 -5.58 1.89
CA TYR A 228 -27.54 -4.75 1.92
C TYR A 228 -28.37 -4.88 0.63
N ALA A 229 -29.65 -4.49 0.70
CA ALA A 229 -30.58 -4.59 -0.42
C ALA A 229 -30.20 -3.69 -1.61
N ASN A 230 -29.54 -2.56 -1.35
CA ASN A 230 -29.02 -1.62 -2.35
C ASN A 230 -27.68 -2.05 -2.99
N ARG A 231 -27.33 -3.34 -2.91
CA ARG A 231 -26.09 -3.93 -3.45
C ARG A 231 -24.81 -3.33 -2.88
N VAL A 232 -24.85 -2.85 -1.63
CA VAL A 232 -23.65 -2.50 -0.87
C VAL A 232 -23.16 -3.72 -0.10
N LEU A 233 -21.88 -4.05 -0.26
CA LEU A 233 -21.15 -4.97 0.61
C LEU A 233 -20.43 -4.14 1.68
N ARG A 234 -20.60 -4.48 2.95
CA ARG A 234 -19.77 -3.97 4.04
C ARG A 234 -19.07 -5.14 4.74
N VAL A 235 -17.80 -4.96 5.09
CA VAL A 235 -17.04 -5.93 5.87
C VAL A 235 -16.82 -5.37 7.26
N VAL A 236 -17.20 -6.13 8.27
CA VAL A 236 -17.07 -5.77 9.69
C VAL A 236 -16.36 -6.88 10.45
N PRO A 237 -15.76 -6.61 11.61
CA PRO A 237 -15.31 -7.65 12.52
C PRO A 237 -16.43 -8.66 12.81
N LEU A 238 -16.11 -9.94 12.91
CA LEU A 238 -17.08 -11.02 13.16
C LEU A 238 -17.90 -10.79 14.44
N ALA A 239 -17.34 -10.11 15.44
CA ALA A 239 -18.02 -9.76 16.68
C ALA A 239 -19.02 -8.59 16.55
N GLN A 240 -19.00 -7.83 15.45
CA GLN A 240 -19.88 -6.68 15.23
C GLN A 240 -21.11 -7.05 14.41
N ALA A 241 -22.29 -6.60 14.82
CA ALA A 241 -23.52 -6.81 14.06
C ALA A 241 -23.53 -6.04 12.72
N CYS A 242 -24.14 -6.64 11.69
CA CYS A 242 -24.32 -6.00 10.38
C CYS A 242 -25.28 -4.81 10.39
N ASP A 243 -26.17 -4.75 11.39
CA ASP A 243 -27.10 -3.65 11.60
C ASP A 243 -26.45 -2.58 12.50
N ARG A 244 -26.19 -1.40 11.94
CA ARG A 244 -25.64 -0.25 12.70
C ARG A 244 -26.62 0.25 13.76
N THR A 245 -27.92 0.03 13.59
CA THR A 245 -28.98 0.53 14.47
C THR A 245 -29.07 -0.25 15.78
N ARG A 246 -28.50 -1.46 15.83
CA ARG A 246 -28.58 -2.36 16.99
C ARG A 246 -27.40 -2.24 17.97
N ALA A 247 -26.36 -1.48 17.59
CA ALA A 247 -25.17 -1.25 18.43
C ALA A 247 -25.36 -0.13 19.49
N ALA A 248 -26.47 0.62 19.45
CA ALA A 248 -26.80 1.65 20.43
C ALA A 248 -27.78 1.13 21.48
N ALA A 249 -27.35 0.16 22.29
CA ALA A 249 -27.91 -0.02 23.62
C ALA A 249 -26.82 0.42 24.61
N PRO A 250 -26.81 1.67 25.09
CA PRO A 250 -25.94 2.05 26.19
C PRO A 250 -26.37 1.21 27.40
N GLY A 251 -25.50 0.29 27.83
CA GLY A 251 -25.70 -0.45 29.06
C GLY A 251 -25.73 0.51 30.23
N LEU A 252 -26.88 0.55 30.92
CA LEU A 252 -26.94 0.90 32.32
C LEU A 252 -26.05 -0.09 33.08
N THR A 253 -24.98 0.40 33.71
CA THR A 253 -24.67 0.22 35.14
C THR A 253 -23.53 1.15 35.55
#